data_AF-A0ABD2VRG2-F1
#
_entry.id   AF-A0ABD2VRG2-F1
#
_cell.length_a   1.000
_cell.length_b   1.000
_cell.length_c   1.000
_cell.angle_alpha   90.00
_cell.angle_beta   90.00
_cell.angle_gamma   90.00
#
_symmetry.space_group_name_H-M   'P 1'
#
loop_
_entity.id
_entity.type
_entity.pdbx_description
1 polymer ?
#
loop_
_entity_poly.entity_id
_entity_poly.type
_entity_poly.pdbx_seq_one_letter_code
_entity_poly.pdbx_strand_id
1 'polypeptide(L)'
;MRASNRAAFGRKNAIVLSALYHLNNKERSAPLKKASPSLVKALCECALNVLVGNVELSKGHKARLRKHAPVLHKLSQPGIRLTRRKTILLQHGGFLPALLGPLIGTVLASVLTR
;
A
#
# COMPACT_ATOMS: atom_id res chain seq x y z
N MET A 1 -9.46 1.71 -21.11
CA MET A 1 -8.90 0.69 -20.19
C MET A 1 -8.65 1.27 -18.80
N ARG A 2 -9.62 1.20 -17.89
CA ARG A 2 -9.40 1.41 -16.44
C ARG A 2 -10.39 0.54 -15.69
N ALA A 3 -10.08 -0.74 -15.57
CA ALA A 3 -10.71 -1.56 -14.55
C ALA A 3 -10.11 -1.12 -13.21
N SER A 4 -10.69 -0.07 -12.63
CA SER A 4 -10.54 0.19 -11.20
C SER A 4 -11.13 -1.02 -10.51
N ASN A 5 -10.25 -1.93 -10.10
CA ASN A 5 -10.62 -3.21 -9.54
C ASN A 5 -11.08 -2.94 -8.10
N ARG A 6 -12.33 -2.49 -7.97
CA ARG A 6 -13.02 -2.16 -6.70
C ARG A 6 -13.02 -3.33 -5.70
N ALA A 7 -12.57 -4.53 -6.09
CA ALA A 7 -12.42 -5.72 -5.26
C ALA A 7 -11.06 -5.85 -4.53
N ALA A 8 -10.13 -4.89 -4.62
CA ALA A 8 -8.79 -5.06 -4.05
C ALA A 8 -8.74 -5.06 -2.50
N PHE A 9 -9.69 -4.39 -1.84
CA PHE A 9 -9.77 -4.29 -0.39
C PHE A 9 -10.88 -5.18 0.17
N GLY A 10 -10.62 -6.48 0.29
CA GLY A 10 -11.40 -7.32 1.20
C GLY A 10 -11.02 -7.06 2.66
N ARG A 11 -11.92 -7.29 3.61
CA ARG A 11 -11.67 -7.14 5.07
C ARG A 11 -10.34 -7.77 5.50
N LYS A 12 -10.03 -8.99 5.01
CA LYS A 12 -8.78 -9.69 5.29
C LYS A 12 -7.54 -8.87 4.92
N ASN A 13 -7.55 -8.24 3.74
CA ASN A 13 -6.44 -7.39 3.32
C ASN A 13 -6.38 -6.12 4.18
N ALA A 14 -7.51 -5.52 4.51
CA ALA A 14 -7.56 -4.31 5.35
C ALA A 14 -6.95 -4.55 6.74
N ILE A 15 -7.28 -5.68 7.38
CA ILE A 15 -6.70 -6.08 8.67
C ILE A 15 -5.18 -6.22 8.56
N VAL A 16 -4.69 -6.93 7.53
CA VAL A 16 -3.25 -7.13 7.35
C VAL A 16 -2.52 -5.81 7.04
N LEU A 17 -3.14 -4.92 6.26
CA LEU A 17 -2.59 -3.58 5.99
C LEU A 17 -2.50 -2.75 7.27
N SER A 18 -3.52 -2.80 8.12
CA SER A 18 -3.46 -2.16 9.44
C SER A 18 -2.35 -2.74 10.30
N ALA A 19 -2.18 -4.05 10.33
CA ALA A 19 -1.09 -4.69 11.06
C ALA A 19 0.28 -4.25 10.53
N LEU A 20 0.47 -4.22 9.20
CA LEU A 20 1.73 -3.78 8.56
C LEU A 20 2.14 -2.35 8.93
N TYR A 21 1.18 -1.46 9.22
CA TYR A 21 1.47 -0.10 9.69
C TYR A 21 2.13 -0.08 11.07
N HIS A 22 1.67 -0.93 11.99
CA HIS A 22 2.17 -0.99 13.37
C HIS A 22 3.49 -1.76 13.50
N LEU A 23 3.82 -2.64 12.54
CA LEU A 23 5.06 -3.41 12.56
C LEU A 23 6.30 -2.55 12.22
N ASN A 24 7.42 -2.86 12.85
CA ASN A 24 8.71 -2.26 12.50
C ASN A 24 9.29 -2.86 11.19
N ASN A 25 10.38 -2.29 10.67
CA ASN A 25 10.94 -2.70 9.37
C ASN A 25 11.36 -4.19 9.35
N LYS A 26 11.89 -4.72 10.45
CA LYS A 26 12.34 -6.12 10.54
C LYS A 26 11.13 -7.06 10.54
N GLU A 27 10.11 -6.73 11.33
CA GLU A 27 8.87 -7.49 11.47
C GLU A 27 8.04 -7.52 10.18
N ARG A 28 8.01 -6.42 9.41
CA ARG A 28 7.27 -6.37 8.13
C ARG A 28 7.81 -7.33 7.07
N SER A 29 9.07 -7.73 7.16
CA SER A 29 9.68 -8.57 6.11
C SER A 29 9.00 -9.94 5.98
N ALA A 30 8.64 -10.59 7.09
CA ALA A 30 7.99 -11.90 7.10
C ALA A 30 6.59 -11.92 6.44
N PRO A 31 5.64 -11.05 6.82
CA PRO A 31 4.33 -10.99 6.17
C PRO A 31 4.44 -10.55 4.71
N LEU A 32 5.38 -9.68 4.36
CA LEU A 32 5.63 -9.30 2.96
C LEU A 32 6.20 -10.47 2.13
N LYS A 33 7.07 -11.32 2.71
CA LYS A 33 7.60 -12.51 2.05
C LYS A 33 6.51 -13.54 1.78
N LYS A 34 5.55 -13.68 2.69
CA LYS A 34 4.40 -14.58 2.55
C LYS A 34 3.16 -13.91 1.93
N ALA A 35 3.28 -12.65 1.51
CA ALA A 35 2.15 -11.89 0.98
C ALA A 35 1.52 -12.59 -0.22
N SER A 36 0.20 -12.74 -0.14
CA SER A 36 -0.63 -13.25 -1.22
C SER A 36 -0.67 -12.26 -2.39
N PRO A 37 -0.99 -12.73 -3.61
CA PRO A 37 -1.19 -11.85 -4.76
C PRO A 37 -2.21 -10.74 -4.50
N SER A 38 -3.26 -11.02 -3.74
CA SER A 38 -4.30 -10.04 -3.39
C SER A 38 -3.78 -8.95 -2.47
N LEU A 39 -2.98 -9.28 -1.45
CA LEU A 39 -2.37 -8.30 -0.55
C LEU A 39 -1.38 -7.39 -1.29
N VAL A 40 -0.56 -7.96 -2.19
CA VAL A 40 0.37 -7.18 -3.03
C VAL A 40 -0.40 -6.21 -3.93
N LYS A 41 -1.50 -6.65 -4.55
CA LYS A 41 -2.36 -5.77 -5.34
C LYS A 41 -2.97 -4.65 -4.50
N ALA A 42 -3.44 -4.96 -3.29
CA ALA A 42 -3.98 -3.95 -2.37
C ALA A 42 -2.93 -2.88 -2.01
N LEU A 43 -1.68 -3.28 -1.74
CA LEU A 43 -0.58 -2.32 -1.51
C LEU A 43 -0.28 -1.44 -2.73
N CYS A 44 -0.35 -1.98 -3.94
CA CYS A 44 -0.21 -1.19 -5.16
C CYS A 44 -1.38 -0.22 -5.35
N GLU A 45 -2.60 -0.63 -5.01
CA GLU A 45 -3.78 0.23 -5.07
C GLU A 45 -3.69 1.36 -4.03
N CYS A 46 -3.19 1.09 -2.82
CA CYS A 46 -2.86 2.11 -1.83
C CYS A 46 -1.92 3.17 -2.42
N ALA A 47 -0.83 2.72 -3.07
CA ALA A 47 0.15 3.59 -3.69
C ALA A 47 -0.47 4.42 -4.82
N LEU A 48 -1.30 3.81 -5.66
CA LEU A 48 -1.98 4.47 -6.77
C LEU A 48 -2.95 5.56 -6.26
N ASN A 49 -3.79 5.24 -5.27
CA ASN A 49 -4.75 6.19 -4.70
C ASN A 49 -4.05 7.41 -4.08
N VAL A 50 -2.91 7.18 -3.42
CA VAL A 50 -2.07 8.26 -2.89
C VAL A 50 -1.47 9.11 -4.01
N LEU A 51 -0.97 8.51 -5.09
CA LEU A 51 -0.37 9.25 -6.21
C LEU A 51 -1.39 10.07 -7.01
N VAL A 52 -2.60 9.54 -7.19
CA VAL A 52 -3.67 10.22 -7.93
C VAL A 52 -4.38 11.27 -7.08
N GLY A 53 -4.11 11.31 -5.76
CA GLY A 53 -4.69 12.31 -4.86
C GLY A 53 -6.08 11.95 -4.33
N ASN A 54 -6.47 10.68 -4.41
CA ASN A 54 -7.75 10.18 -3.84
C ASN A 54 -7.72 10.08 -2.30
N VAL A 55 -6.55 10.32 -1.69
CA VAL A 55 -6.35 10.27 -0.26
C VAL A 55 -5.86 11.64 0.18
N GLU A 56 -6.58 12.26 1.11
CA GLU A 56 -6.13 13.50 1.72
C GLU A 56 -4.88 13.26 2.57
N LEU A 57 -3.81 13.98 2.25
CA LEU A 57 -2.53 13.87 2.94
C LEU A 57 -2.21 15.17 3.65
N SER A 58 -1.86 15.09 4.93
CA SER A 58 -1.26 16.23 5.62
C SER A 58 0.09 16.60 4.98
N LYS A 59 0.50 17.87 5.11
CA LYS A 59 1.77 18.37 4.56
C LYS A 59 2.98 17.51 4.96
N GLY A 60 3.03 17.08 6.22
CA GLY A 60 4.06 16.18 6.74
C GLY A 60 4.06 14.79 6.09
N HIS A 61 2.88 14.18 5.93
CA HIS A 61 2.74 12.89 5.23
C HIS A 61 3.14 12.99 3.77
N LYS A 62 2.69 14.05 3.08
CA LYS A 62 3.05 14.31 1.69
C LYS A 62 4.57 14.47 1.52
N ALA A 63 5.23 15.19 2.43
CA ALA A 63 6.68 15.36 2.40
C ALA A 63 7.44 14.04 2.59
N ARG A 64 6.99 13.17 3.50
CA ARG A 64 7.56 11.84 3.71
C ARG A 64 7.38 10.94 2.49
N LEU A 65 6.17 10.93 1.91
CA LEU A 65 5.85 10.13 0.72
C LEU A 65 6.58 10.61 -0.54
N ARG A 66 6.82 11.92 -0.66
CA ARG A 66 7.56 12.50 -1.80
C ARG A 66 8.95 11.88 -1.96
N LYS A 67 9.64 11.60 -0.85
CA LYS A 67 10.96 10.92 -0.85
C LYS A 67 10.88 9.50 -1.44
N HIS A 68 9.70 8.90 -1.46
CA HIS A 68 9.44 7.55 -1.97
C HIS A 68 8.64 7.54 -3.27
N ALA A 69 8.37 8.71 -3.88
CA ALA A 69 7.56 8.82 -5.10
C ALA A 69 8.05 7.90 -6.23
N PRO A 70 9.36 7.76 -6.53
CA PRO A 70 9.81 6.85 -7.58
C PRO A 70 9.42 5.39 -7.33
N VAL A 71 9.42 4.97 -6.06
CA VAL A 71 9.02 3.60 -5.67
C VAL A 71 7.51 3.43 -5.80
N LEU A 72 6.73 4.42 -5.38
CA LEU A 72 5.27 4.41 -5.51
C LEU A 72 4.84 4.35 -6.99
N HIS A 73 5.49 5.13 -7.85
CA HIS A 73 5.23 5.09 -9.29
C HIS A 73 5.54 3.72 -9.88
N LYS A 74 6.69 3.12 -9.55
CA LYS A 74 7.05 1.76 -9.98
C LYS A 74 6.05 0.70 -9.52
N LEU A 75 5.52 0.81 -8.29
CA LEU A 75 4.52 -0.13 -7.77
C LEU A 75 3.16 0.03 -8.45
N SER A 76 2.81 1.25 -8.84
CA SER A 76 1.52 1.57 -9.46
C SER A 76 1.53 1.40 -10.98
N GLN A 77 2.70 1.22 -11.59
CA GLN A 77 2.84 1.09 -13.03
C GLN A 77 2.15 -0.19 -13.55
N PRO A 78 1.35 -0.08 -14.64
CA PRO A 78 0.76 -1.25 -15.30
C PRO A 78 1.85 -2.13 -15.93
N GLY A 79 1.57 -3.43 -16.10
CA GLY A 79 2.50 -4.38 -16.74
C GLY A 79 3.64 -4.91 -15.86
N ILE A 80 3.88 -4.33 -14.67
CA ILE A 80 4.86 -4.88 -13.72
C ILE A 80 4.33 -6.21 -13.16
N ARG A 81 5.12 -7.29 -13.32
CA ARG A 81 4.82 -8.62 -12.76
C ARG A 81 4.69 -8.58 -11.22
N LEU A 82 3.81 -9.41 -10.67
CA LEU A 82 3.58 -9.50 -9.22
C LEU A 82 4.83 -9.84 -8.42
N THR A 83 5.68 -10.73 -8.97
CA THR A 83 6.97 -11.08 -8.35
C THR A 83 7.86 -9.86 -8.19
N ARG A 84 7.95 -9.00 -9.21
CA ARG A 84 8.72 -7.75 -9.16
C ARG A 84 8.16 -6.76 -8.16
N ARG A 85 6.83 -6.61 -8.09
CA ARG A 85 6.17 -5.77 -7.06
C ARG A 85 6.51 -6.25 -5.65
N LYS A 86 6.48 -7.56 -5.41
CA LYS A 86 6.86 -8.17 -4.14
C LYS A 86 8.32 -7.91 -3.79
N THR A 87 9.24 -8.02 -4.76
CA THR A 87 10.65 -7.66 -4.56
C THR A 87 10.81 -6.20 -4.16
N ILE A 88 10.14 -5.26 -4.85
CA ILE A 88 10.20 -3.83 -4.51
C ILE A 88 9.69 -3.58 -3.09
N LEU A 89 8.57 -4.21 -2.70
CA LEU A 89 8.01 -4.08 -1.35
C LEU A 89 8.97 -4.62 -0.27
N LEU A 90 9.67 -5.71 -0.55
CA LEU A 90 10.65 -6.29 0.38
C LEU A 90 11.92 -5.46 0.50
N GLN A 91 12.42 -4.92 -0.61
CA GLN A 91 13.67 -4.14 -0.64
C GLN A 91 13.51 -2.72 -0.10
N HIS A 92 12.34 -2.11 -0.31
CA HIS A 92 12.12 -0.70 0.00
C HIS A 92 10.97 -0.46 1.00
N GLY A 93 10.47 -1.49 1.68
CA GLY A 93 9.26 -1.44 2.52
C GLY A 93 9.27 -0.46 3.72
N GLY A 94 10.32 0.35 3.89
CA GLY A 94 10.39 1.42 4.89
C GLY A 94 9.36 2.55 4.69
N PHE A 95 8.82 2.72 3.48
CA PHE A 95 7.78 3.72 3.20
C PHE A 95 6.37 3.27 3.62
N LEU A 96 6.17 1.99 3.96
CA LEU A 96 4.84 1.43 4.22
C LEU A 96 4.08 2.17 5.34
N PRO A 97 4.69 2.55 6.48
CA PRO A 97 3.97 3.32 7.49
C PRO A 97 3.51 4.69 6.98
N ALA A 98 4.34 5.36 6.17
CA ALA A 98 4.00 6.64 5.58
C ALA A 98 2.88 6.52 4.53
N LEU A 99 2.82 5.38 3.83
CA LEU A 99 1.77 5.08 2.86
C LEU A 99 0.44 4.71 3.54
N LEU A 100 0.50 3.87 4.58
CA LEU A 100 -0.67 3.26 5.20
C LEU A 100 -1.32 4.16 6.27
N GLY A 101 -0.57 5.03 6.94
CA GLY A 101 -1.11 5.91 7.98
C GLY A 101 -2.34 6.72 7.53
N PRO A 102 -2.27 7.46 6.41
CA PRO A 102 -3.42 8.21 5.88
C PRO A 102 -4.59 7.34 5.39
N LEU A 103 -4.32 6.07 5.06
CA LEU A 103 -5.31 5.13 4.54
C LEU A 103 -6.07 4.40 5.64
N ILE A 104 -5.48 4.24 6.83
CA ILE A 104 -6.13 3.59 7.97
C ILE A 104 -7.40 4.33 8.37
N GLY A 105 -7.36 5.65 8.46
CA GLY A 105 -8.50 6.48 8.86
C GLY A 105 -9.55 6.72 7.76
N THR A 106 -9.28 6.37 6.50
CA THR A 106 -10.14 6.70 5.35
C THR A 106 -10.68 5.43 4.69
N VAL A 107 -9.89 4.87 3.76
CA VAL A 107 -10.26 3.74 2.91
C VAL A 107 -10.40 2.47 3.76
N LEU A 108 -9.46 2.20 4.66
CA LEU A 108 -9.48 0.98 5.46
C LEU A 108 -10.60 0.99 6.50
N ALA A 109 -10.82 2.11 7.19
CA ALA A 109 -11.94 2.26 8.14
C ALA A 109 -13.29 1.97 7.47
N SER A 110 -13.52 2.49 6.26
CA SER A 110 -14.76 2.24 5.51
C SER A 110 -14.96 0.78 5.09
N VAL A 111 -13.87 0.03 4.91
CA VAL A 111 -13.90 -1.40 4.54
C VAL A 111 -14.03 -2.31 5.76
N LEU A 112 -13.49 -1.89 6.92
CA LEU A 112 -13.58 -2.64 8.18
C LEU A 112 -14.95 -2.53 8.84
N THR A 113 -15.68 -1.44 8.59
CA THR A 113 -17.02 -1.17 9.14
C THR A 113 -18.17 -1.80 8.33
N ARG A 114 -17.88 -2.40 7.17
CA ARG A 114 -18.83 -3.11 6.30
C ARG A 114 -18.59 -4.61 6.34
#